data_AF-A0A538TWZ8-F1
#
_entry.id   AF-A0A538TWZ8-F1
#
_cell.length_a   1.000
_cell.length_b   1.000
_cell.length_c   1.000
_cell.angle_alpha   90.00
_cell.angle_beta   90.00
_cell.angle_gamma   90.00
#
_symmetry.space_group_name_H-M   'P 1'
#
loop_
_entity.id
_entity.type
_entity.pdbx_description
1 polymer ?
#
loop_
_entity_poly.entity_id
_entity_poly.type
_entity_poly.pdbx_seq_one_letter_code
_entity_poly.pdbx_strand_id
1 'polypeptide(L)'
;MRPLALVAGAVLIVWVLWDAFETILLPRRVPGSLRPSRFALRWLWGPWGRVSELIGSRPRREGFLAYYALLAILTLLILWAVSLVVGFAAMHWGAGSRLAGPGASEGFAADAYMSGTTFFTLGLGDLHPMSHAARLLTVIEAGTGFGFLAVVIAYVPVIYQAFSRRETRITMLDEWAGSPPSAAVLLRRCFESADPNVLSPLLKEWETACSEILESHLSYPILCYFRSQHDNQSWLGSLVTILDTCALVIVGVDGLDPFQARLTFAIARHALVDLSQTLALRPNAEGDARL
;
A
#
# COMPACT_ATOMS: atom_id res chain seq x y z
N MET A 1 29.00 -15.52 -21.80
CA MET A 1 28.02 -14.42 -21.60
C MET A 1 26.56 -14.89 -21.69
N ARG A 2 26.19 -15.74 -22.66
CA ARG A 2 24.81 -16.25 -22.84
C ARG A 2 24.17 -17.00 -21.64
N PRO A 3 24.84 -17.93 -20.94
CA PRO A 3 24.23 -18.61 -19.78
C PRO A 3 24.05 -17.70 -18.57
N LEU A 4 24.90 -16.68 -18.41
CA LEU A 4 24.76 -15.69 -17.34
C LEU A 4 23.49 -14.85 -17.52
N ALA A 5 23.18 -14.43 -18.75
CA ALA A 5 21.95 -13.70 -19.04
C ALA A 5 20.69 -14.53 -18.75
N LEU A 6 20.73 -15.84 -19.08
CA LEU A 6 19.63 -16.76 -18.79
C LEU A 6 19.38 -16.93 -17.29
N VAL A 7 20.45 -17.15 -16.52
CA VAL A 7 20.36 -17.28 -15.05
C VAL A 7 19.92 -15.95 -14.42
N ALA A 8 20.48 -14.82 -14.87
CA ALA A 8 20.11 -13.50 -14.37
C ALA A 8 18.64 -13.17 -14.64
N GLY A 9 18.14 -13.49 -15.84
CA GLY A 9 16.72 -13.32 -16.19
C GLY A 9 15.79 -14.17 -15.31
N ALA A 10 16.13 -15.45 -15.11
CA ALA A 10 15.35 -16.34 -14.24
C ALA A 10 15.32 -15.86 -12.78
N VAL A 11 16.47 -15.44 -12.24
CA VAL A 11 16.56 -14.87 -10.88
C VAL A 11 15.74 -13.59 -10.77
N LEU A 12 15.82 -12.69 -11.77
CA LEU A 12 15.04 -11.45 -11.80
C LEU A 12 13.52 -11.74 -11.80
N ILE A 13 13.06 -12.68 -12.64
CA ILE A 13 11.64 -13.06 -12.70
C ILE A 13 11.18 -13.61 -11.35
N VAL A 14 11.91 -14.58 -10.78
CA VAL A 14 11.54 -15.17 -9.47
C VAL A 14 11.52 -14.11 -8.38
N TRP A 15 12.50 -13.21 -8.35
CA TRP A 15 12.58 -12.14 -7.37
C TRP A 15 11.41 -11.15 -7.50
N VAL A 16 11.03 -10.77 -8.71
CA VAL A 16 9.90 -9.85 -8.97
C VAL A 16 8.56 -10.52 -8.67
N LEU A 17 8.37 -11.78 -9.08
CA LEU A 17 7.15 -12.53 -8.75
C LEU A 17 7.01 -12.73 -7.23
N TRP A 18 8.12 -12.97 -6.54
CA TRP A 18 8.14 -13.06 -5.08
C TRP A 18 7.75 -11.71 -4.43
N ASP A 19 8.33 -10.59 -4.87
CA ASP A 19 7.99 -9.25 -4.35
C ASP A 19 6.52 -8.88 -4.66
N ALA A 20 6.02 -9.17 -5.86
CA ALA A 20 4.63 -8.94 -6.23
C ALA A 20 3.66 -9.81 -5.41
N PHE A 21 3.96 -11.10 -5.27
CA PHE A 21 3.17 -12.02 -4.44
C PHE A 21 3.17 -11.58 -2.97
N GLU A 22 4.32 -11.18 -2.43
CA GLU A 22 4.40 -10.67 -1.06
C GLU A 22 3.65 -9.36 -0.85
N THR A 23 3.64 -8.48 -1.85
CA THR A 23 2.99 -7.17 -1.76
C THR A 23 1.47 -7.25 -1.95
N ILE A 24 1.02 -8.18 -2.79
CA ILE A 24 -0.40 -8.30 -3.19
C ILE A 24 -1.12 -9.42 -2.43
N LEU A 25 -0.51 -10.60 -2.30
CA LEU A 25 -1.18 -11.85 -1.90
C LEU A 25 -0.86 -12.31 -0.47
N LEU A 26 0.24 -11.87 0.16
CA LEU A 26 0.59 -12.28 1.53
C LEU A 26 0.16 -11.24 2.58
N PRO A 27 -0.92 -11.50 3.35
CA PRO A 27 -1.31 -10.68 4.48
C PRO A 27 -0.43 -11.00 5.70
N ARG A 28 0.89 -10.81 5.60
CA ARG A 28 1.80 -11.05 6.74
C ARG A 28 2.88 -10.01 6.87
N ARG A 29 3.18 -9.66 8.13
CA ARG A 29 4.37 -8.91 8.53
C ARG A 29 5.61 -9.75 8.21
N VAL A 30 6.26 -9.44 7.09
CA VAL A 30 7.51 -10.11 6.71
C VAL A 30 8.68 -9.14 6.94
N PRO A 31 9.65 -9.51 7.81
CA PRO A 31 10.89 -8.77 7.99
C PRO A 31 11.84 -9.05 6.81
N GLY A 32 11.64 -8.35 5.68
CA GLY A 32 12.51 -8.42 4.51
C GLY A 32 13.18 -7.07 4.21
N SER A 33 14.52 -7.05 4.15
CA SER A 33 15.35 -5.85 3.88
C SER A 33 15.59 -5.57 2.40
N LEU A 34 15.37 -6.55 1.51
CA LEU A 34 15.68 -6.47 0.07
C LEU A 34 14.41 -6.57 -0.79
N ARG A 35 13.56 -5.54 -0.73
CA ARG A 35 12.32 -5.48 -1.52
C ARG A 35 12.33 -4.31 -2.51
N PRO A 36 12.23 -4.58 -3.83
CA PRO A 36 12.04 -3.55 -4.85
C PRO A 36 10.89 -2.61 -4.52
N SER A 37 9.77 -3.17 -4.05
CA SER A 37 8.58 -2.41 -3.68
C SER A 37 8.86 -1.34 -2.61
N ARG A 38 9.51 -1.71 -1.51
CA ARG A 38 9.87 -0.77 -0.44
C ARG A 38 10.87 0.28 -0.89
N PHE A 39 11.83 -0.11 -1.74
CA PHE A 39 12.80 0.83 -2.30
C PHE A 39 12.11 1.84 -3.23
N ALA A 40 11.25 1.37 -4.14
CA ALA A 40 10.48 2.21 -5.05
C ALA A 40 9.58 3.19 -4.30
N LEU A 41 8.87 2.74 -3.27
CA LEU A 41 8.05 3.60 -2.42
C LEU A 41 8.89 4.66 -1.68
N ARG A 42 10.00 4.28 -1.04
CA ARG A 42 10.88 5.27 -0.38
C ARG A 42 11.51 6.26 -1.36
N TRP A 43 11.91 5.76 -2.53
CA TRP A 43 12.50 6.57 -3.58
C TRP A 43 11.49 7.57 -4.15
N LEU A 44 10.23 7.16 -4.33
CA LEU A 44 9.14 8.04 -4.73
C LEU A 44 8.74 9.02 -3.61
N TRP A 45 8.78 8.59 -2.35
CA TRP A 45 8.44 9.44 -1.20
C TRP A 45 9.42 10.59 -1.00
N GLY A 46 10.72 10.35 -1.19
CA GLY A 46 11.77 11.37 -0.99
C GLY A 46 11.51 12.72 -1.71
N PRO A 47 11.26 12.75 -3.03
CA PRO A 47 10.91 13.99 -3.73
C PRO A 47 9.51 14.49 -3.35
N TRP A 48 8.53 13.59 -3.17
CA TRP A 48 7.16 13.98 -2.84
C TRP A 48 7.07 14.69 -1.48
N GLY A 49 7.74 14.16 -0.46
CA GLY A 49 7.84 14.76 0.87
C GLY A 49 8.47 16.15 0.82
N ARG A 50 9.62 16.30 0.15
CA ARG A 50 10.29 17.59 -0.01
C ARG A 50 9.43 18.63 -0.72
N VAL A 51 8.73 18.24 -1.80
CA VAL A 51 7.81 19.16 -2.49
C VAL A 51 6.63 19.52 -1.60
N SER A 52 6.11 18.57 -0.82
CA SER A 52 5.01 18.83 0.12
C SER A 52 5.39 19.83 1.23
N GLU A 53 6.65 19.83 1.67
CA GLU A 53 7.18 20.79 2.65
C GLU A 53 7.22 22.22 2.10
N LEU A 54 7.35 22.39 0.77
CA LEU A 54 7.32 23.68 0.11
C LEU A 54 5.89 24.24 -0.05
N ILE A 55 4.86 23.41 0.14
CA ILE A 55 3.46 23.81 0.02
C ILE A 55 2.96 24.32 1.38
N GLY A 56 2.92 25.64 1.56
CA GLY A 56 2.50 26.26 2.82
C GLY A 56 1.02 26.10 3.17
N SER A 57 0.13 25.95 2.18
CA SER A 57 -1.31 25.78 2.43
C SER A 57 -1.66 24.31 2.70
N ARG A 58 -2.17 24.01 3.90
CA ARG A 58 -2.57 22.65 4.32
C ARG A 58 -3.47 21.92 3.30
N PRO A 59 -4.56 22.51 2.77
CA PRO A 59 -5.44 21.79 1.84
C PRO A 59 -4.73 21.39 0.53
N ARG A 60 -3.90 22.28 -0.04
CA ARG A 60 -3.13 21.95 -1.25
C ARG A 60 -2.07 20.88 -0.99
N ARG A 61 -1.44 20.91 0.20
CA ARG A 61 -0.45 19.92 0.60
C ARG A 61 -1.08 18.53 0.74
N GLU A 62 -2.22 18.44 1.42
CA GLU A 62 -2.97 17.18 1.56
C GLU A 62 -3.45 16.67 0.19
N GLY A 63 -3.98 17.55 -0.67
CA GLY A 63 -4.36 17.18 -2.05
C GLY A 63 -3.18 16.66 -2.88
N PHE A 64 -2.02 17.32 -2.80
CA PHE A 64 -0.80 16.85 -3.47
C PHE A 64 -0.32 15.49 -2.92
N LEU A 65 -0.40 15.29 -1.61
CA LEU A 65 -0.05 14.03 -0.95
C LEU A 65 -1.08 12.92 -1.24
N ALA A 66 -2.33 13.24 -1.53
CA ALA A 66 -3.35 12.26 -1.91
C ALA A 66 -3.00 11.55 -3.23
N TYR A 67 -2.42 12.27 -4.20
CA TYR A 67 -1.97 11.67 -5.47
C TYR A 67 -0.81 10.69 -5.32
N TYR A 68 0.00 10.83 -4.26
CA TYR A 68 1.15 9.95 -4.04
C TYR A 68 0.76 8.49 -3.97
N ALA A 69 -0.28 8.15 -3.20
CA ALA A 69 -0.68 6.76 -2.99
C ALA A 69 -1.11 6.07 -4.30
N LEU A 70 -1.84 6.79 -5.15
CA LEU A 70 -2.26 6.30 -6.46
C LEU A 70 -1.06 6.12 -7.40
N LEU A 71 -0.19 7.12 -7.48
CA LEU A 71 1.00 7.07 -8.33
C LEU A 71 2.00 6.01 -7.87
N ALA A 72 2.11 5.79 -6.57
CA ALA A 72 2.93 4.75 -5.98
C ALA A 72 2.49 3.35 -6.43
N ILE A 73 1.19 3.06 -6.42
CA ILE A 73 0.65 1.79 -6.93
C ILE A 73 0.96 1.64 -8.42
N LEU A 74 0.69 2.67 -9.24
CA LEU A 74 0.98 2.64 -10.67
C LEU A 74 2.48 2.43 -10.95
N THR A 75 3.34 3.10 -10.19
CA THR A 75 4.80 2.96 -10.31
C THR A 75 5.25 1.54 -9.97
N LEU A 76 4.69 0.93 -8.92
CA LEU A 76 4.99 -0.47 -8.57
C LEU A 76 4.57 -1.43 -9.67
N LEU A 77 3.37 -1.26 -10.22
CA LEU A 77 2.86 -2.10 -11.32
C LEU A 77 3.73 -2.00 -12.57
N ILE A 78 4.12 -0.78 -12.95
CA ILE A 78 5.01 -0.55 -14.08
C ILE A 78 6.39 -1.16 -13.82
N LEU A 79 6.95 -0.96 -12.62
CA LEU A 79 8.26 -1.51 -12.25
C LEU A 79 8.26 -3.03 -12.33
N TRP A 80 7.24 -3.70 -11.79
CA TRP A 80 7.11 -5.15 -11.87
C TRP A 80 6.96 -5.63 -13.32
N ALA A 81 6.05 -5.02 -14.09
CA ALA A 81 5.82 -5.41 -15.48
C ALA A 81 7.08 -5.24 -16.35
N VAL A 82 7.75 -4.08 -16.26
CA VAL A 82 9.00 -3.82 -16.98
C VAL A 82 10.09 -4.79 -16.55
N SER A 83 10.22 -5.08 -15.25
CA SER A 83 11.24 -6.03 -14.75
C SER A 83 10.98 -7.46 -15.23
N LEU A 84 9.72 -7.89 -15.31
CA LEU A 84 9.34 -9.20 -15.85
C LEU A 84 9.65 -9.28 -17.35
N VAL A 85 9.27 -8.27 -18.13
CA VAL A 85 9.59 -8.18 -19.56
C VAL A 85 11.10 -8.21 -19.79
N VAL A 86 11.87 -7.42 -19.03
CA VAL A 86 13.34 -7.45 -19.11
C VAL A 86 13.90 -8.81 -18.71
N GLY A 87 13.33 -9.47 -17.70
CA GLY A 87 13.73 -10.80 -17.26
C GLY A 87 13.50 -11.88 -18.33
N PHE A 88 12.32 -11.90 -18.95
CA PHE A 88 12.00 -12.83 -20.03
C PHE A 88 12.83 -12.54 -21.28
N ALA A 89 13.02 -11.27 -21.65
CA ALA A 89 13.92 -10.86 -22.72
C ALA A 89 15.35 -11.37 -22.50
N ALA A 90 15.87 -11.28 -21.27
CA ALA A 90 17.19 -11.78 -20.91
C ALA A 90 17.27 -13.32 -21.02
N MET A 91 16.19 -14.03 -20.70
CA MET A 91 16.11 -15.49 -20.90
C MET A 91 16.08 -15.88 -22.38
N HIS A 92 15.29 -15.20 -23.21
CA HIS A 92 15.25 -15.41 -24.66
C HIS A 92 16.61 -15.12 -25.31
N TRP A 93 17.26 -14.03 -24.91
CA TRP A 93 18.60 -13.68 -25.36
C TRP A 93 19.64 -14.72 -24.92
N GLY A 94 19.59 -15.14 -23.66
CA GLY A 94 20.49 -16.15 -23.08
C GLY A 94 20.33 -17.55 -23.69
N ALA A 95 19.13 -17.90 -24.14
CA ALA A 95 18.85 -19.14 -24.88
C ALA A 95 19.40 -19.12 -26.32
N GLY A 96 19.99 -18.00 -26.75
CA GLY A 96 20.64 -17.84 -28.05
C GLY A 96 19.68 -17.39 -29.16
N SER A 97 18.66 -16.59 -28.80
CA SER A 97 17.67 -15.92 -29.65
C SER A 97 17.75 -16.25 -31.14
N ARG A 98 16.79 -17.05 -31.61
CA ARG A 98 16.55 -17.34 -33.03
C ARG A 98 15.13 -16.90 -33.37
N LEU A 99 14.99 -15.60 -33.62
CA LEU A 99 13.74 -14.97 -34.03
C LEU A 99 13.65 -14.94 -35.56
N ALA A 100 12.47 -15.19 -36.10
CA ALA A 100 12.15 -14.99 -37.52
C ALA A 100 11.10 -13.89 -37.67
N GLY A 101 11.27 -13.00 -38.66
CA GLY A 101 10.35 -11.88 -38.89
C GLY A 101 10.90 -10.76 -39.80
N PRO A 102 10.03 -9.90 -40.37
CA PRO A 102 10.46 -8.70 -41.09
C PRO A 102 11.13 -7.73 -40.09
N GLY A 103 12.43 -7.45 -40.28
CA GLY A 103 13.19 -6.62 -39.33
C GLY A 103 13.80 -7.39 -38.16
N ALA A 104 13.92 -8.72 -38.27
CA ALA A 104 14.70 -9.54 -37.35
C ALA A 104 16.13 -8.98 -37.23
N SER A 105 16.35 -8.21 -36.16
CA SER A 105 17.67 -7.73 -35.76
C SER A 105 18.16 -8.63 -34.64
N GLU A 106 19.42 -9.05 -34.73
CA GLU A 106 20.06 -9.76 -33.63
C GLU A 106 20.32 -8.77 -32.49
N GLY A 107 19.62 -8.92 -31.37
CA GLY A 107 19.87 -8.05 -30.23
C GLY A 107 18.81 -8.11 -29.14
N PHE A 108 19.22 -7.73 -27.93
CA PHE A 108 18.35 -7.70 -26.75
C PHE A 108 17.09 -6.84 -26.94
N ALA A 109 17.14 -5.79 -27.77
CA ALA A 109 15.98 -4.93 -28.04
C ALA A 109 14.86 -5.69 -28.78
N ALA A 110 15.20 -6.60 -29.69
CA ALA A 110 14.23 -7.44 -30.38
C ALA A 110 13.60 -8.47 -29.42
N ASP A 111 14.42 -9.09 -28.55
CA ASP A 111 13.94 -9.98 -27.50
C ASP A 111 13.05 -9.25 -26.49
N ALA A 112 13.38 -8.00 -26.13
CA ALA A 112 12.58 -7.16 -25.24
C ALA A 112 11.25 -6.72 -25.87
N TYR A 113 11.25 -6.38 -27.15
CA TYR A 113 10.03 -6.07 -27.89
C TYR A 113 9.10 -7.29 -27.98
N MET A 114 9.63 -8.45 -28.38
CA MET A 114 8.86 -9.71 -28.43
C MET A 114 8.35 -10.10 -27.04
N SER A 115 9.18 -9.95 -26.01
CA SER A 115 8.79 -10.21 -24.63
C SER A 115 7.63 -9.29 -24.20
N GLY A 116 7.69 -8.00 -24.51
CA GLY A 116 6.61 -7.06 -24.22
C GLY A 116 5.29 -7.45 -24.88
N THR A 117 5.31 -7.80 -26.17
CA THR A 117 4.08 -8.21 -26.89
C THR A 117 3.54 -9.56 -26.41
N THR A 118 4.40 -10.47 -25.95
CA THR A 118 4.02 -11.77 -25.40
C THR A 118 3.48 -11.66 -23.98
N PHE A 119 4.17 -10.94 -23.10
CA PHE A 119 3.81 -10.76 -21.70
C PHE A 119 2.44 -10.08 -21.54
N PHE A 120 2.17 -9.04 -22.33
CA PHE A 120 0.86 -8.40 -22.36
C PHE A 120 -0.16 -9.12 -23.24
N THR A 121 0.18 -10.29 -23.78
CA THR A 121 -0.69 -11.14 -24.62
C THR A 121 -1.22 -10.43 -25.88
N LEU A 122 -0.49 -9.43 -26.37
CA LEU A 122 -0.82 -8.70 -27.60
C LEU A 122 -0.59 -9.57 -28.85
N GLY A 123 0.51 -10.34 -28.86
CA GLY A 123 0.76 -11.38 -29.86
C GLY A 123 0.81 -10.90 -31.31
N LEU A 124 1.50 -9.80 -31.60
CA LEU A 124 1.58 -9.20 -32.94
C LEU A 124 2.11 -10.17 -34.02
N GLY A 125 2.88 -11.19 -33.63
CA GLY A 125 3.31 -12.29 -34.51
C GLY A 125 4.38 -11.92 -35.54
N ASP A 126 4.89 -10.70 -35.48
CA ASP A 126 5.94 -10.16 -36.34
C ASP A 126 7.32 -10.73 -36.00
N LEU A 127 7.60 -10.98 -34.71
CA LEU A 127 8.74 -11.76 -34.24
C LEU A 127 8.24 -13.02 -33.54
N HIS A 128 8.76 -14.20 -33.92
CA HIS A 128 8.39 -15.46 -33.30
C HIS A 128 9.59 -16.39 -33.06
N PRO A 129 9.57 -17.19 -31.98
CA PRO A 129 10.64 -18.10 -31.64
C PRO A 129 10.69 -19.34 -32.55
N MET A 130 11.90 -19.65 -33.04
CA MET A 130 12.12 -20.79 -33.92
C MET A 130 12.42 -22.10 -33.16
N SER A 131 12.94 -22.04 -31.94
CA SER A 131 13.30 -23.24 -31.16
C SER A 131 12.15 -23.72 -30.26
N HIS A 132 12.07 -25.03 -30.00
CA HIS A 132 11.07 -25.59 -29.08
C HIS A 132 11.19 -25.03 -27.66
N ALA A 133 12.42 -24.83 -27.17
CA ALA A 133 12.67 -24.25 -25.86
C ALA A 133 12.18 -22.79 -25.76
N ALA A 134 12.45 -21.96 -26.78
CA ALA A 134 11.97 -20.58 -26.80
C ALA A 134 10.44 -20.50 -26.93
N ARG A 135 9.81 -21.39 -27.70
CA ARG A 135 8.35 -21.51 -27.76
C ARG A 135 7.74 -21.86 -26.40
N LEU A 136 8.32 -22.80 -25.67
CA LEU A 136 7.86 -23.13 -24.32
C LEU A 136 8.01 -21.94 -23.37
N LEU A 137 9.14 -21.21 -23.46
CA LEU A 137 9.35 -20.00 -22.67
C LEU A 137 8.30 -18.91 -22.98
N THR A 138 7.93 -18.71 -24.25
CA THR A 138 6.86 -17.80 -24.67
C THR A 138 5.50 -18.20 -24.07
N VAL A 139 5.20 -19.49 -23.97
CA VAL A 139 3.96 -19.97 -23.32
C VAL A 139 3.97 -19.67 -21.82
N ILE A 140 5.09 -19.92 -21.15
CA ILE A 140 5.26 -19.60 -19.72
C ILE A 140 5.15 -18.10 -19.50
N GLU A 141 5.76 -17.30 -20.36
CA GLU A 141 5.74 -15.84 -20.32
C GLU A 141 4.32 -15.29 -20.47
N ALA A 142 3.58 -15.75 -21.48
CA ALA A 142 2.18 -15.36 -21.69
C ALA A 142 1.29 -15.77 -20.50
N GLY A 143 1.46 -17.00 -19.98
CA GLY A 143 0.75 -17.46 -18.79
C GLY A 143 1.08 -16.64 -17.54
N THR A 144 2.35 -16.25 -17.37
CA THR A 144 2.81 -15.42 -16.26
C THR A 144 2.25 -14.00 -16.37
N GLY A 145 2.28 -13.40 -17.56
CA GLY A 145 1.73 -12.06 -17.78
C GLY A 145 0.21 -12.00 -17.58
N PHE A 146 -0.51 -13.01 -18.06
CA PHE A 146 -1.95 -13.14 -17.80
C PHE A 146 -2.25 -13.32 -16.31
N GLY A 147 -1.52 -14.21 -15.63
CA GLY A 147 -1.66 -14.41 -14.18
C GLY A 147 -1.34 -13.15 -13.37
N PHE A 148 -0.29 -12.42 -13.75
CA PHE A 148 0.06 -11.13 -13.16
C PHE A 148 -1.06 -10.11 -13.31
N LEU A 149 -1.60 -9.95 -14.52
CA LEU A 149 -2.71 -9.04 -14.78
C LEU A 149 -3.96 -9.43 -13.97
N ALA A 150 -4.29 -10.72 -13.90
CA ALA A 150 -5.42 -11.21 -13.12
C ALA A 150 -5.29 -10.87 -11.63
N VAL A 151 -4.09 -11.05 -11.05
CA VAL A 151 -3.79 -10.71 -9.66
C VAL A 151 -3.88 -9.19 -9.43
N VAL A 152 -3.35 -8.38 -10.34
CA VAL A 152 -3.44 -6.91 -10.25
C VAL A 152 -4.90 -6.44 -10.28
N ILE A 153 -5.71 -6.97 -11.20
CA ILE A 153 -7.14 -6.65 -11.30
C ILE A 153 -7.87 -7.08 -10.03
N ALA A 154 -7.55 -8.23 -9.45
CA ALA A 154 -8.15 -8.69 -8.20
C ALA A 154 -7.73 -7.86 -6.97
N TYR A 155 -6.52 -7.29 -7.00
CA TYR A 155 -5.96 -6.55 -5.87
C TYR A 155 -6.55 -5.16 -5.68
N VAL A 156 -6.77 -4.43 -6.78
CA VAL A 156 -7.26 -3.05 -6.73
C VAL A 156 -8.57 -2.93 -5.93
N PRO A 157 -9.61 -3.74 -6.17
CA PRO A 157 -10.83 -3.72 -5.38
C PRO A 157 -10.61 -3.96 -3.88
N VAL A 158 -9.68 -4.85 -3.51
CA VAL A 158 -9.39 -5.17 -2.09
C VAL A 158 -8.84 -3.94 -1.37
N ILE A 159 -7.89 -3.21 -1.97
CA ILE A 159 -7.38 -1.96 -1.40
C ILE A 159 -8.51 -0.93 -1.26
N TYR A 160 -9.30 -0.72 -2.32
CA TYR A 160 -10.36 0.29 -2.31
C TYR A 160 -11.46 -0.04 -1.28
N GLN A 161 -11.78 -1.31 -1.09
CA GLN A 161 -12.72 -1.75 -0.05
C GLN A 161 -12.16 -1.51 1.36
N ALA A 162 -10.88 -1.81 1.60
CA ALA A 162 -10.23 -1.52 2.88
C ALA A 162 -10.19 -0.01 3.16
N PHE A 163 -9.84 0.80 2.16
CA PHE A 163 -9.87 2.25 2.22
C PHE A 163 -11.29 2.78 2.52
N SER A 164 -12.30 2.33 1.78
CA SER A 164 -13.68 2.76 1.96
C SER A 164 -14.21 2.42 3.36
N ARG A 165 -13.93 1.21 3.85
CA ARG A 165 -14.34 0.78 5.20
C ARG A 165 -13.72 1.64 6.30
N ARG A 166 -12.44 2.00 6.15
CA ARG A 166 -11.75 2.94 7.04
C ARG A 166 -12.42 4.32 7.01
N GLU A 167 -12.69 4.82 5.82
CA GLU A 167 -13.20 6.19 5.63
C GLU A 167 -14.63 6.38 6.14
N THR A 168 -15.48 5.35 6.03
CA THR A 168 -16.82 5.36 6.63
C THR A 168 -16.74 5.63 8.15
N ARG A 169 -15.81 4.98 8.85
CA ARG A 169 -15.66 5.15 10.30
C ARG A 169 -15.12 6.51 10.70
N ILE A 170 -14.20 7.04 9.91
CA ILE A 170 -13.63 8.38 10.13
C ILE A 170 -14.72 9.43 9.96
N THR A 171 -15.48 9.35 8.87
CA THR A 171 -16.61 10.24 8.63
C THR A 171 -17.64 10.17 9.75
N MET A 172 -17.96 8.96 10.25
CA MET A 172 -18.87 8.82 11.40
C MET A 172 -18.33 9.48 12.67
N LEU A 173 -17.02 9.46 12.92
CA LEU A 173 -16.44 10.09 14.11
C LEU A 173 -16.55 11.61 14.08
N ASP A 174 -16.57 12.27 12.91
CA ASP A 174 -16.71 13.73 12.83
C ASP A 174 -18.01 14.24 13.49
N GLU A 175 -19.09 13.45 13.41
CA GLU A 175 -20.36 13.75 14.07
C GLU A 175 -20.27 13.66 15.60
N TRP A 176 -19.25 12.98 16.13
CA TRP A 176 -18.98 12.87 17.56
C TRP A 176 -17.88 13.84 18.02
N ALA A 177 -16.78 13.93 17.29
CA ALA A 177 -15.56 14.60 17.71
C ALA A 177 -15.30 15.95 17.01
N GLY A 178 -16.13 16.32 16.03
CA GLY A 178 -15.92 17.48 15.17
C GLY A 178 -14.93 17.22 14.04
N SER A 179 -14.75 18.22 13.17
CA SER A 179 -13.81 18.19 12.04
C SER A 179 -12.96 19.46 12.07
N PRO A 180 -11.69 19.41 12.55
CA PRO A 180 -10.91 18.22 12.89
C PRO A 180 -11.37 17.53 14.20
N PRO A 181 -11.10 16.22 14.35
CA PRO A 181 -11.55 15.44 15.49
C PRO A 181 -10.83 15.85 16.79
N SER A 182 -11.59 15.97 17.89
CA SER A 182 -11.09 16.35 19.21
C SER A 182 -11.76 15.54 20.32
N ALA A 183 -10.95 15.01 21.24
CA ALA A 183 -11.42 14.24 22.39
C ALA A 183 -12.28 15.08 23.33
N ALA A 184 -11.94 16.36 23.48
CA ALA A 184 -12.70 17.30 24.32
C ALA A 184 -14.11 17.55 23.75
N VAL A 185 -14.24 17.69 22.42
CA VAL A 185 -15.53 17.86 21.74
C VAL A 185 -16.36 16.59 21.89
N LEU A 186 -15.75 15.43 21.68
CA LEU A 186 -16.40 14.13 21.83
C LEU A 186 -16.97 13.95 23.25
N LEU A 187 -16.13 14.12 24.28
CA LEU A 187 -16.57 13.97 25.66
C LEU A 187 -17.66 14.98 26.02
N ARG A 188 -17.50 16.26 25.61
CA ARG A 188 -18.53 17.28 25.82
C ARG A 188 -19.87 16.85 25.24
N ARG A 189 -19.92 16.38 23.99
CA ARG A 189 -21.17 15.91 23.35
C ARG A 189 -21.75 14.68 24.04
N CYS A 190 -20.89 13.77 24.55
CA CYS A 190 -21.36 12.65 25.36
C CYS A 190 -22.05 13.13 26.65
N PHE A 191 -21.55 14.18 27.29
CA PHE A 191 -22.19 14.78 28.48
C PHE A 191 -23.44 15.62 28.16
N GLU A 192 -23.60 16.10 26.92
CA GLU A 192 -24.84 16.72 26.46
C GLU A 192 -25.96 15.67 26.29
N SER A 193 -25.62 14.39 26.13
CA SER A 193 -26.58 13.28 26.15
C SER A 193 -27.03 12.97 27.58
N ALA A 194 -28.32 12.67 27.76
CA ALA A 194 -28.86 12.18 29.03
C ALA A 194 -28.52 10.70 29.32
N ASP A 195 -27.96 9.98 28.35
CA ASP A 195 -27.58 8.58 28.48
C ASP A 195 -26.09 8.44 28.90
N PRO A 196 -25.80 7.98 30.14
CA PRO A 196 -24.42 7.80 30.62
C PRO A 196 -23.66 6.70 29.86
N ASN A 197 -24.37 5.81 29.16
CA ASN A 197 -23.76 4.71 28.40
C ASN A 197 -23.48 5.06 26.94
N VAL A 198 -23.76 6.29 26.48
CA VAL A 198 -23.63 6.69 25.07
C VAL A 198 -22.22 6.46 24.50
N LEU A 199 -21.18 6.55 25.34
CA LEU A 199 -19.78 6.43 24.94
C LEU A 199 -19.33 4.96 24.75
N SER A 200 -19.86 4.02 25.53
CA SER A 200 -19.42 2.61 25.51
C SER A 200 -19.61 1.94 24.14
N PRO A 201 -20.77 2.04 23.48
CA PRO A 201 -20.97 1.51 22.14
C PRO A 201 -19.98 2.10 21.12
N LEU A 202 -19.78 3.42 21.14
CA LEU A 202 -18.81 4.09 20.27
C LEU A 202 -17.40 3.53 20.48
N LEU A 203 -16.97 3.40 21.73
CA LEU A 203 -15.64 2.85 22.04
C LEU A 203 -15.52 1.38 21.63
N LYS A 204 -16.59 0.59 21.71
CA LYS A 204 -16.60 -0.80 21.23
C LYS A 204 -16.50 -0.92 19.71
N GLU A 205 -17.20 -0.06 18.99
CA GLU A 205 -17.06 0.06 17.54
C GLU A 205 -15.64 0.46 17.16
N TRP A 206 -15.05 1.40 17.90
CA TRP A 206 -13.68 1.84 17.69
C TRP A 206 -12.62 0.83 18.11
N GLU A 207 -12.89 -0.05 19.08
CA GLU A 207 -12.04 -1.21 19.38
C GLU A 207 -11.91 -2.11 18.14
N THR A 208 -13.05 -2.40 17.51
CA THR A 208 -13.11 -3.18 16.27
C THR A 208 -12.44 -2.43 15.12
N ALA A 209 -12.66 -1.12 15.04
CA ALA A 209 -12.05 -0.27 14.03
C ALA A 209 -10.53 -0.26 14.09
N CYS A 210 -9.96 -0.12 15.29
CA CYS A 210 -8.51 -0.14 15.48
C CYS A 210 -7.91 -1.48 15.07
N SER A 211 -8.59 -2.59 15.38
CA SER A 211 -8.16 -3.93 14.94
C SER A 211 -8.14 -4.06 13.42
N GLU A 212 -9.21 -3.63 12.74
CA GLU A 212 -9.28 -3.69 11.28
C GLU A 212 -8.28 -2.74 10.60
N ILE A 213 -8.05 -1.55 11.16
CA ILE A 213 -7.02 -0.62 10.68
C ILE A 213 -5.64 -1.26 10.83
N LEU A 214 -5.33 -1.83 12.00
CA LEU A 214 -4.07 -2.54 12.24
C LEU A 214 -3.86 -3.67 11.22
N GLU A 215 -4.84 -4.57 11.08
CA GLU A 215 -4.76 -5.70 10.16
C GLU A 215 -4.58 -5.24 8.70
N SER A 216 -5.42 -4.32 8.24
CA SER A 216 -5.39 -3.83 6.86
C SER A 216 -4.09 -3.10 6.51
N HIS A 217 -3.56 -2.28 7.42
CA HIS A 217 -2.36 -1.49 7.15
C HIS A 217 -1.06 -2.30 7.36
N LEU A 218 -1.09 -3.37 8.15
CA LEU A 218 0.00 -4.35 8.17
C LEU A 218 0.01 -5.22 6.91
N SER A 219 -1.17 -5.62 6.42
CA SER A 219 -1.32 -6.42 5.21
C SER A 219 -1.01 -5.60 3.95
N TYR A 220 -1.47 -4.34 3.92
CA TYR A 220 -1.30 -3.42 2.80
C TYR A 220 -0.70 -2.10 3.29
N PRO A 221 0.63 -2.04 3.51
CA PRO A 221 1.31 -0.83 4.02
C PRO A 221 1.11 0.42 3.16
N ILE A 222 0.73 0.25 1.88
CA ILE A 222 0.38 1.36 1.00
C ILE A 222 -0.82 2.18 1.52
N LEU A 223 -1.75 1.56 2.26
CA LEU A 223 -2.91 2.22 2.86
C LEU A 223 -2.54 3.35 3.83
N CYS A 224 -1.36 3.27 4.47
CA CYS A 224 -0.85 4.34 5.34
C CYS A 224 -0.68 5.66 4.60
N TYR A 225 -0.46 5.62 3.28
CA TYR A 225 -0.27 6.82 2.46
C TYR A 225 -1.56 7.35 1.84
N PHE A 226 -2.66 6.59 1.90
CA PHE A 226 -3.97 7.07 1.44
C PHE A 226 -4.52 8.10 2.43
N ARG A 227 -4.65 9.34 1.96
CA ARG A 227 -5.28 10.43 2.70
C ARG A 227 -6.80 10.25 2.78
N SER A 228 -7.40 10.76 3.85
CA SER A 228 -8.86 10.82 3.97
C SER A 228 -9.45 11.80 2.95
N GLN A 229 -10.69 11.58 2.55
CA GLN A 229 -11.32 12.24 1.40
C GLN A 229 -11.74 13.68 1.67
N HIS A 230 -12.11 14.01 2.91
CA HIS A 230 -12.55 15.36 3.25
C HIS A 230 -11.45 16.21 3.88
N ASP A 231 -11.51 17.51 3.61
CA ASP A 231 -10.66 18.49 4.27
C ASP A 231 -10.86 18.42 5.80
N ASN A 232 -9.76 18.48 6.56
CA ASN A 232 -9.70 18.30 8.02
C ASN A 232 -9.99 16.89 8.57
N GLN A 233 -10.27 15.90 7.74
CA GLN A 233 -10.28 14.50 8.17
C GLN A 233 -8.89 13.89 8.09
N SER A 234 -8.57 13.05 9.08
CA SER A 234 -7.34 12.28 9.09
C SER A 234 -7.58 10.99 9.86
N TRP A 235 -7.41 9.84 9.20
CA TRP A 235 -7.48 8.53 9.86
C TRP A 235 -6.57 8.44 11.08
N LEU A 236 -5.38 9.06 11.00
CA LEU A 236 -4.44 9.12 12.11
C LEU A 236 -4.95 10.05 13.21
N GLY A 237 -5.50 11.22 12.84
CA GLY A 237 -6.13 12.15 13.77
C GLY A 237 -7.28 11.49 14.54
N SER A 238 -8.16 10.76 13.85
CA SER A 238 -9.26 10.00 14.45
C SER A 238 -8.77 8.94 15.44
N LEU A 239 -7.73 8.17 15.09
CA LEU A 239 -7.13 7.19 16.01
C LEU A 239 -6.57 7.85 17.27
N VAL A 240 -5.86 8.98 17.11
CA VAL A 240 -5.31 9.75 18.24
C VAL A 240 -6.43 10.32 19.10
N THR A 241 -7.49 10.87 18.49
CA THR A 241 -8.67 11.36 19.21
C THR A 241 -9.33 10.28 20.06
N ILE A 242 -9.46 9.06 19.54
CA ILE A 242 -10.03 7.93 20.30
C ILE A 242 -9.09 7.51 21.43
N LEU A 243 -7.78 7.49 21.19
CA LEU A 243 -6.79 7.23 22.23
C LEU A 243 -6.83 8.25 23.36
N ASP A 244 -6.86 9.54 23.01
CA ASP A 244 -6.95 10.64 23.98
C ASP A 244 -8.27 10.57 24.76
N THR A 245 -9.38 10.28 24.08
CA THR A 245 -10.68 10.07 24.73
C THR A 245 -10.60 8.92 25.74
N CYS A 246 -10.05 7.77 25.34
CA CYS A 246 -9.91 6.64 26.25
C CYS A 246 -8.98 6.97 27.42
N ALA A 247 -7.87 7.68 27.18
CA ALA A 247 -6.93 8.08 28.22
C ALA A 247 -7.60 8.99 29.26
N LEU A 248 -8.38 9.98 28.82
CA LEU A 248 -9.12 10.88 29.72
C LEU A 248 -10.12 10.10 30.57
N VAL A 249 -10.89 9.19 29.97
CA VAL A 249 -11.85 8.34 30.70
C VAL A 249 -11.14 7.44 31.72
N ILE A 250 -9.99 6.85 31.37
CA ILE A 250 -9.20 5.99 32.27
C ILE A 250 -8.65 6.79 33.46
N VAL A 251 -8.22 8.04 33.25
CA VAL A 251 -7.68 8.91 34.31
C VAL A 251 -8.76 9.30 35.34
N GLY A 252 -10.03 9.29 34.94
CA GLY A 252 -11.16 9.40 35.87
C GLY A 252 -12.08 10.57 35.53
N VAL A 253 -12.72 10.50 34.37
CA VAL A 253 -13.86 11.37 34.05
C VAL A 253 -15.09 10.84 34.78
N ASP A 254 -15.67 11.63 35.68
CA ASP A 254 -16.81 11.24 36.50
C ASP A 254 -18.03 10.82 35.64
N GLY A 255 -18.70 9.75 36.06
CA GLY A 255 -19.94 9.27 35.42
C GLY A 255 -19.76 8.31 34.25
N LEU A 256 -18.53 7.91 33.91
CA LEU A 256 -18.24 6.98 32.82
C LEU A 256 -17.53 5.71 33.33
N ASP A 257 -17.95 4.54 32.83
CA ASP A 257 -17.25 3.28 33.12
C ASP A 257 -15.95 3.16 32.29
N PRO A 258 -14.78 3.07 32.92
CA PRO A 258 -13.50 2.98 32.21
C PRO A 258 -13.22 1.61 31.58
N PHE A 259 -14.05 0.58 31.81
CA PHE A 259 -13.76 -0.77 31.31
C PHE A 259 -13.60 -0.83 29.78
N GLN A 260 -14.58 -0.36 29.02
CA GLN A 260 -14.49 -0.36 27.57
C GLN A 260 -13.36 0.55 27.05
N ALA A 261 -13.14 1.71 27.71
CA ALA A 261 -12.04 2.61 27.38
C ALA A 261 -10.66 1.94 27.52
N ARG A 262 -10.45 1.09 28.53
CA ARG A 262 -9.20 0.33 28.68
C ARG A 262 -8.95 -0.64 27.52
N LEU A 263 -9.99 -1.34 27.06
CA LEU A 263 -9.89 -2.28 25.94
C LEU A 263 -9.59 -1.55 24.63
N THR A 264 -10.36 -0.51 24.33
CA THR A 264 -10.18 0.32 23.12
C THR A 264 -8.82 1.01 23.12
N PHE A 265 -8.36 1.55 24.26
CA PHE A 265 -7.02 2.12 24.39
C PHE A 265 -5.92 1.11 24.08
N ALA A 266 -6.04 -0.11 24.60
CA ALA A 266 -5.02 -1.15 24.41
C ALA A 266 -4.84 -1.50 22.92
N ILE A 267 -5.93 -1.71 22.18
CA ILE A 267 -5.85 -2.03 20.74
C ILE A 267 -5.46 -0.82 19.90
N ALA A 268 -5.95 0.39 20.21
CA ALA A 268 -5.58 1.59 19.49
C ALA A 268 -4.08 1.93 19.66
N ARG A 269 -3.54 1.75 20.87
CA ARG A 269 -2.11 1.90 21.15
C ARG A 269 -1.29 0.87 20.40
N HIS A 270 -1.74 -0.40 20.40
CA HIS A 270 -1.10 -1.46 19.63
C HIS A 270 -1.06 -1.12 18.14
N ALA A 271 -2.19 -0.63 17.59
CA ALA A 271 -2.27 -0.18 16.21
C ALA A 271 -1.24 0.91 15.89
N LEU A 272 -1.17 1.99 16.67
CA LEU A 272 -0.20 3.05 16.45
C LEU A 272 1.26 2.57 16.54
N VAL A 273 1.59 1.77 17.55
CA VAL A 273 2.96 1.28 17.76
C VAL A 273 3.39 0.40 16.58
N ASP A 274 2.58 -0.56 16.17
CA ASP A 274 2.94 -1.49 15.09
C ASP A 274 3.03 -0.79 13.73
N LEU A 275 2.15 0.18 13.47
CA LEU A 275 2.22 0.98 12.25
C LEU A 275 3.46 1.89 12.23
N SER A 276 3.82 2.51 13.36
CA SER A 276 5.05 3.30 13.48
C SER A 276 6.31 2.47 13.19
N GLN A 277 6.36 1.24 13.71
CA GLN A 277 7.46 0.31 13.45
C GLN A 277 7.51 -0.14 11.98
N THR A 278 6.34 -0.37 11.37
CA THR A 278 6.23 -0.79 9.97
C THR A 278 6.71 0.31 9.01
N LEU A 279 6.42 1.57 9.33
CA LEU A 279 6.90 2.73 8.60
C LEU A 279 8.34 3.14 8.98
N ALA A 280 8.96 2.42 9.92
CA ALA A 280 10.28 2.74 10.48
C ALA A 280 10.39 4.20 10.99
N LEU A 281 9.28 4.73 11.52
CA LEU A 281 9.24 6.06 12.12
C LEU A 281 9.92 6.01 13.48
N ARG A 282 10.86 6.93 13.71
CA ARG A 282 11.46 7.11 15.03
C ARG A 282 10.56 8.05 15.84
N PRO A 283 10.32 7.78 17.13
CA PRO A 283 9.68 8.74 18.00
C PRO A 283 10.51 10.02 18.00
N ASN A 284 9.92 11.14 17.59
CA ASN A 284 10.57 12.43 17.72
C ASN A 284 10.38 12.89 19.17
N ALA A 285 11.48 13.05 19.91
CA ALA A 285 11.42 13.50 21.31
C ALA A 285 11.00 14.97 21.44
N GLU A 286 11.06 15.72 20.35
CA GLU A 286 10.66 17.13 20.27
C GLU A 286 9.22 17.22 19.76
N GLY A 287 8.29 17.59 20.64
CA GLY A 287 6.88 17.80 20.34
C GLY A 287 6.58 19.05 19.48
N ASP A 288 7.45 19.37 18.52
CA ASP A 288 7.39 20.63 17.75
C ASP A 288 6.82 20.47 16.32
N ALA A 289 6.46 19.25 15.90
CA ALA A 289 5.78 19.03 14.62
C ALA A 289 4.30 18.69 14.83
N ARG A 290 3.47 19.73 14.77
CA ARG A 290 1.99 19.69 14.78
C ARG A 290 1.42 18.69 13.76
N LEU A 291 0.47 17.86 14.20
CA LEU A 291 -0.51 17.11 13.39
C LEU A 291 -1.46 18.08 12.63
#